data_AF-A0A348S309-F1
#
_entry.id   AF-A0A348S309-F1
#
_cell.length_a   1.000
_cell.length_b   1.000
_cell.length_c   1.000
_cell.angle_alpha   90.00
_cell.angle_beta   90.00
_cell.angle_gamma   90.00
#
_symmetry.space_group_name_H-M   'P 1'
#
loop_
_entity.id
_entity.type
_entity.pdbx_description
1 polymer ?
#
loop_
_entity_poly.entity_id
_entity_poly.type
_entity_poly.pdbx_seq_one_letter_code
_entity_poly.pdbx_strand_id
1 'polypeptide(L)' 'MKTEPLTSAELTDLIHGLNRLARNLWWTWNQEAQEIFQKLSARAWQNLYHNAVAVLHEVSD' A
#
# COMPACT_ATOMS: atom_id res chain seq x y z
N MET A 1 5.78 -8.67 18.78
CA MET A 1 6.04 -8.21 17.39
C MET A 1 7.54 -8.03 17.25
N LYS A 2 8.17 -8.57 16.21
CA LYS A 2 9.59 -8.31 15.92
C LYS A 2 9.71 -6.83 15.57
N THR A 3 10.42 -6.06 16.40
CA THR A 3 10.67 -4.62 16.21
C THR A 3 11.96 -4.36 15.45
N GLU A 4 12.54 -5.39 14.83
CA GLU A 4 13.70 -5.23 13.96
C GLU A 4 13.25 -4.54 12.67
N PRO A 5 13.91 -3.44 12.26
CA PRO A 5 13.61 -2.81 10.99
C PRO A 5 13.88 -3.78 9.83
N LEU A 6 13.06 -3.68 8.78
CA LEU A 6 13.25 -4.46 7.56
C LEU A 6 14.61 -4.14 6.94
N THR A 7 15.25 -5.17 6.40
CA THR A 7 16.43 -4.99 5.54
C THR A 7 16.03 -4.26 4.25
N SER A 8 17.01 -3.65 3.57
CA SER A 8 16.76 -2.98 2.29
C SER A 8 16.18 -3.93 1.21
N ALA A 9 16.60 -5.20 1.22
CA ALA A 9 16.06 -6.22 0.33
C ALA A 9 14.58 -6.50 0.61
N GLU A 10 14.23 -6.77 1.88
CA GLU A 10 12.83 -7.01 2.29
C GLU A 10 11.93 -5.80 2.03
N LEU A 11 12.45 -4.58 2.24
CA LEU A 11 11.73 -3.35 1.93
C LEU A 11 11.46 -3.22 0.43
N THR A 12 12.45 -3.55 -0.40
CA THR A 12 12.30 -3.53 -1.88
C THR A 12 11.24 -4.53 -2.32
N ASP A 13 11.25 -5.74 -1.77
CA ASP A 13 10.26 -6.77 -2.08
C ASP A 13 8.85 -6.36 -1.63
N LEU A 14 8.71 -5.73 -0.47
CA LEU A 14 7.44 -5.20 0.01
C LEU A 14 6.89 -4.11 -0.93
N ILE A 15 7.74 -3.18 -1.36
CA ILE A 15 7.36 -2.10 -2.30
C ILE A 15 6.91 -2.70 -3.64
N HIS A 16 7.61 -3.72 -4.15
CA HIS A 16 7.19 -4.44 -5.36
C HIS A 16 5.84 -5.16 -5.16
N GLY A 17 5.63 -5.78 -4.00
CA GLY A 17 4.38 -6.43 -3.63
C GLY A 17 3.19 -5.46 -3.61
N LEU A 18 3.36 -4.30 -2.97
CA LEU A 18 2.35 -3.23 -2.93
C LEU A 18 2.03 -2.69 -4.33
N ASN A 19 3.07 -2.46 -5.15
CA ASN A 19 2.89 -2.02 -6.54
C ASN A 19 2.13 -3.03 -7.40
N ARG A 20 2.34 -4.33 -7.17
CA ARG A 20 1.60 -5.40 -7.84
C ARG A 20 0.15 -5.46 -7.36
N LEU A 21 -0.06 -5.35 -6.04
CA LEU A 21 -1.40 -5.33 -5.45
C LEU A 21 -2.20 -4.16 -5.99
N ALA A 22 -1.67 -2.93 -5.96
CA ALA A 22 -2.38 -1.73 -6.41
C ALA A 22 -2.85 -1.79 -7.88
N ARG A 23 -2.13 -2.51 -8.73
CA ARG A 23 -2.43 -2.68 -10.16
C ARG A 23 -3.34 -3.88 -10.48
N ASN A 24 -3.78 -4.63 -9.47
CA ASN A 24 -4.66 -5.78 -9.63
C ASN A 24 -6.08 -5.47 -9.13
N LEU A 25 -7.05 -5.34 -10.03
CA LEU A 25 -8.44 -4.95 -9.68
C LEU A 25 -9.11 -5.86 -8.64
N TRP A 26 -8.63 -7.09 -8.43
CA TRP A 26 -9.12 -7.97 -7.35
C TRP A 26 -9.15 -7.29 -5.98
N TRP A 27 -8.20 -6.40 -5.66
CA TRP A 27 -8.14 -5.75 -4.34
C TRP A 27 -9.41 -4.95 -4.01
N THR A 28 -10.14 -4.45 -5.02
CA THR A 28 -11.36 -3.65 -4.78
C THR A 28 -12.49 -4.49 -4.16
N TRP A 29 -12.39 -5.81 -4.24
CA TRP A 29 -13.36 -6.77 -3.69
C TRP A 29 -12.90 -7.38 -2.37
N ASN A 30 -11.70 -7.02 -1.89
CA ASN A 30 -11.12 -7.54 -0.67
C ASN A 30 -10.92 -6.40 0.35
N GLN A 31 -11.69 -6.43 1.43
CA GLN A 31 -11.64 -5.41 2.48
C GLN A 31 -10.28 -5.34 3.18
N GLU A 32 -9.66 -6.49 3.47
CA GLU A 32 -8.34 -6.55 4.12
C GLU A 32 -7.26 -5.91 3.23
N ALA A 33 -7.34 -6.10 1.90
CA ALA A 33 -6.44 -5.45 0.96
C ALA A 33 -6.63 -3.93 0.92
N GLN A 34 -7.87 -3.44 1.03
CA GLN A 34 -8.15 -2.00 1.13
C GLN A 34 -7.59 -1.39 2.41
N GLU A 35 -7.66 -2.12 3.53
CA GLU A 35 -7.09 -1.67 4.79
C GLU A 35 -5.59 -1.42 4.72
N ILE A 36 -4.85 -2.11 3.85
CA ILE A 36 -3.41 -1.86 3.67
C ILE A 36 -3.18 -0.43 3.22
N PHE A 37 -3.89 0.03 2.18
CA PHE A 37 -3.75 1.39 1.66
C PHE A 37 -4.29 2.44 2.63
N GLN A 38 -5.37 2.12 3.35
CA GLN A 38 -5.91 2.99 4.40
C GLN A 38 -4.94 3.15 5.58
N LYS A 39 -4.29 2.06 6.01
CA LYS A 39 -3.29 2.10 7.09
C LYS A 39 -2.00 2.80 6.66
N LEU A 40 -1.68 2.75 5.37
CA LEU A 40 -0.53 3.44 4.81
C LEU A 40 -0.72 4.96 4.84
N SER A 41 -1.89 5.46 4.43
CA SER A 41 -2.31 6.84 4.66
C SER A 41 -3.82 6.99 4.52
N ALA A 42 -4.53 7.12 5.65
CA ALA A 42 -5.98 7.30 5.65
C ALA A 42 -6.42 8.59 4.94
N ARG A 43 -5.58 9.63 5.04
CA ARG A 43 -5.78 10.91 4.35
C ARG A 43 -5.69 10.72 2.83
N ALA A 44 -4.61 10.12 2.34
CA ALA A 44 -4.41 9.85 0.92
C ALA A 44 -5.56 8.99 0.38
N TRP A 45 -5.90 7.94 1.11
CA TRP A 45 -6.93 6.99 0.75
C TRP A 45 -8.30 7.65 0.53
N GLN A 46 -8.71 8.54 1.44
CA GLN A 46 -9.97 9.27 1.30
C GLN A 46 -9.90 10.34 0.21
N ASN A 47 -8.83 11.13 0.17
CA ASN A 47 -8.71 12.28 -0.74
C ASN A 47 -8.48 11.86 -2.20
N LEU A 48 -7.86 10.71 -2.43
CA LEU A 48 -7.58 10.17 -3.77
C LEU A 48 -8.63 9.15 -4.21
N TYR A 49 -9.83 9.20 -3.61
CA TYR A 49 -10.97 8.37 -3.99
C TYR A 49 -10.65 6.88 -4.04
N HIS A 50 -9.93 6.37 -3.02
CA HIS A 50 -9.55 4.97 -2.92
C HIS A 50 -8.66 4.48 -4.10
N ASN A 51 -7.90 5.37 -4.73
CA ASN A 51 -6.95 4.99 -5.77
C ASN A 51 -5.64 4.50 -5.16
N ALA A 52 -5.48 3.17 -5.08
CA ALA A 52 -4.30 2.52 -4.51
C ALA A 52 -2.97 2.96 -5.16
N VAL A 53 -2.93 3.15 -6.48
CA VAL A 53 -1.73 3.59 -7.19
C VAL A 53 -1.38 5.03 -6.80
N ALA A 54 -2.37 5.92 -6.76
CA ALA A 54 -2.15 7.31 -6.36
C ALA A 54 -1.73 7.43 -4.89
N VAL A 55 -2.27 6.60 -3.99
CA VAL A 55 -1.81 6.54 -2.59
C VAL A 55 -0.35 6.13 -2.50
N LEU A 56 0.09 5.10 -3.23
CA LEU A 56 1.50 4.71 -3.25
C LEU A 56 2.42 5.81 -3.79
N HIS A 57 1.94 6.61 -4.74
CA HIS A 57 2.69 7.78 -5.22
C HIS A 57 2.76 8.89 -4.16
N GLU A 58 1.65 9.23 -3.48
CA GLU A 58 1.63 10.29 -2.46
C GLU A 58 2.58 10.00 -1.28
N VAL A 59 2.72 8.73 -0.87
CA VAL A 59 3.56 8.36 0.29
C VAL A 59 5.02 8.09 -0.06
N SER A 60 5.37 8.08 -1.35
CA SER A 60 6.74 7.84 -1.82
C SER A 60 7.56 9.11 -2.01
N ASP A 61 6.90 10.27 -2.07
CA ASP A 61 7.53 11.60 -2.13
C ASP A 61 7.89 12.10 -0.71
#